data_AF-A0A401ZTY8-F1
#
_entry.id   AF-A0A401ZTY8-F1
#
_cell.length_a   1.000
_cell.length_b   1.000
_cell.length_c   1.000
_cell.angle_alpha   90.00
_cell.angle_beta   90.00
_cell.angle_gamma   90.00
#
_symmetry.space_group_name_H-M   'P 1'
#
loop_
_entity.id
_entity.type
_entity.pdbx_description
1 polymer ?
#
loop_
_entity_poly.entity_id
_entity_poly.type
_entity_poly.pdbx_seq_one_letter_code
_entity_poly.pdbx_strand_id
1 'polypeptide(L)'
;MMINQIRQAAAQPPRKPVGITKGPGESTHEYTFVSRDDEQVLKNGEYVYYELLETSLNGAGPVVRRVLGRVLKRVPLQLYPDTFLGEPEVSPTEVAAMVGYNAHTNELFELHVAIMGYYDHSTGSFINPWIPPQSGKKIYLADDQMLTEILSRKQNGQPGSATIGSLLTRAPGAVPIVLSVKDIVSTHMAIIASTGAGKSYLASVVIEELMQPQNKACVLIIDPHGEYSTLDQIANARQFTEEGDGRGNSYQANVRIYKPDQVKVRISTLNIGDMRQLLPEMTEKQQYLLSRALRKVTEGKRGTPWSAADLKQAIKAVSRQKTDEESEGADDSSTVHALTWRVEQRFEHSFTFDDTQHLDLPEIFKPGQCTVLQLNEIDERDQQVIVATLLRRLNQARMDTERGKVQSGESYLPYPVFVLLEEAHHFAPGGTEVVSTAILKQVLAEGRKFGIGVGLISQRPGKLDSDVLSQCQTQCIMRIVNEIDQKSVGAAIEGVGRDLLDNLPALSKGQVIVAGAAVNTPVICRVRTRYTPHGGESKDAPDLWQRYFSQETQESRKRTEAPLNGNRGFNLLR
;
A
#
# COMPACT_ATOMS: atom_id res chain seq x y z
N MET A 1 -42.47 14.33 8.65
CA MET A 1 -43.32 14.76 7.51
C MET A 1 -42.48 15.58 6.54
N MET A 2 -41.86 14.91 5.57
CA MET A 2 -41.65 15.36 4.17
C MET A 2 -40.98 14.17 3.48
N ILE A 3 -41.81 13.15 3.29
CA ILE A 3 -41.57 11.97 2.45
C ILE A 3 -41.95 12.39 1.03
N ASN A 4 -41.18 11.90 0.04
CA ASN A 4 -41.47 11.93 -1.39
C ASN A 4 -41.39 13.30 -2.09
N GLN A 5 -40.18 13.71 -2.45
CA GLN A 5 -39.98 14.37 -3.75
C GLN A 5 -39.28 13.40 -4.70
N ILE A 6 -40.13 12.87 -5.57
CA ILE A 6 -39.86 12.19 -6.83
C ILE A 6 -38.59 12.77 -7.47
N ARG A 7 -37.48 12.02 -7.44
CA ARG A 7 -36.41 12.19 -8.42
C ARG A 7 -36.95 11.69 -9.76
N GLN A 8 -37.62 12.58 -10.47
CA GLN A 8 -37.76 12.44 -11.92
C GLN A 8 -36.34 12.31 -12.46
N ALA A 9 -36.04 11.15 -13.05
CA ALA A 9 -34.88 11.01 -13.91
C ALA A 9 -35.00 12.10 -14.98
N ALA A 10 -34.20 13.16 -14.85
CA ALA A 10 -34.00 14.08 -15.94
C ALA A 10 -33.59 13.24 -17.15
N ALA A 11 -34.42 13.26 -18.18
CA ALA A 11 -34.18 12.51 -19.40
C ALA A 11 -32.87 13.01 -20.01
N GLN A 12 -31.78 12.30 -19.72
CA GLN A 12 -30.54 12.43 -20.47
C GLN A 12 -30.88 12.22 -21.95
N PRO A 13 -30.26 12.97 -22.88
CA PRO A 13 -30.50 12.78 -24.30
C PRO A 13 -30.34 11.31 -24.69
N PRO A 14 -31.10 10.80 -25.67
CA PRO A 14 -31.04 9.39 -26.04
C PRO A 14 -29.60 9.04 -26.43
N ARG A 15 -28.96 8.16 -25.65
CA ARG A 15 -27.58 7.74 -25.88
C ARG A 15 -27.52 7.03 -27.23
N LYS A 16 -26.66 7.51 -28.13
CA LYS A 16 -26.44 6.87 -29.43
C LYS A 16 -25.71 5.54 -29.19
N PRO A 17 -26.19 4.42 -29.76
CA PRO A 17 -25.47 3.16 -29.66
C PRO A 17 -24.12 3.28 -30.38
N VAL A 18 -23.09 2.73 -29.77
CA VAL A 18 -21.73 2.69 -30.32
C VAL A 18 -21.48 1.46 -31.18
N GLY A 19 -22.35 0.44 -31.11
CA GLY A 19 -22.24 -0.75 -31.93
C GLY A 19 -23.34 -1.76 -31.64
N ILE A 20 -23.24 -2.93 -32.28
CA ILE A 20 -24.23 -4.01 -32.17
C ILE A 20 -23.51 -5.33 -31.90
N THR A 21 -24.05 -6.12 -30.96
CA THR A 21 -23.51 -7.44 -30.62
C THR A 21 -23.53 -8.37 -31.82
N LYS A 22 -22.42 -9.06 -32.04
CA LYS A 22 -22.27 -10.08 -33.07
C LYS A 22 -22.58 -11.46 -32.50
N GLY A 23 -22.04 -11.78 -31.33
CA GLY A 23 -22.23 -13.06 -30.66
C GLY A 23 -21.42 -13.20 -29.37
N PRO A 24 -21.38 -14.41 -28.78
CA PRO A 24 -20.52 -14.70 -27.64
C PRO A 24 -19.03 -14.56 -28.04
N GLY A 25 -18.18 -14.29 -27.04
CA GLY A 25 -16.75 -14.20 -27.20
C GLY A 25 -16.06 -15.56 -27.13
N GLU A 26 -14.76 -15.55 -26.83
CA GLU A 26 -13.95 -16.77 -26.68
C GLU A 26 -14.32 -17.54 -25.41
N SER A 27 -14.80 -16.84 -24.38
CA SER A 27 -15.23 -17.40 -23.10
C SER A 27 -16.71 -17.15 -22.82
N THR A 28 -17.27 -17.87 -21.85
CA THR A 28 -18.66 -17.68 -21.35
C THR A 28 -18.88 -16.32 -20.68
N HIS A 29 -17.80 -15.60 -20.37
CA HIS A 29 -17.83 -14.29 -19.75
C HIS A 29 -17.49 -13.16 -20.72
N GLU A 30 -17.51 -13.46 -22.02
CA GLU A 30 -17.19 -12.49 -23.04
C GLU A 30 -18.27 -12.45 -24.12
N TYR A 31 -18.35 -11.30 -24.79
CA TYR A 31 -19.11 -11.14 -26.02
C TYR A 31 -18.33 -10.26 -27.00
N THR A 32 -18.70 -10.34 -28.27
CA THR A 32 -18.18 -9.43 -29.28
C THR A 32 -19.26 -8.53 -29.84
N PHE A 33 -18.88 -7.32 -30.20
CA PHE A 33 -19.74 -6.39 -30.92
C PHE A 33 -18.96 -5.70 -32.04
N VAL A 34 -19.69 -5.28 -33.07
CA VAL A 34 -19.13 -4.56 -34.20
C VAL A 34 -19.43 -3.07 -34.06
N SER A 35 -18.40 -2.24 -34.26
CA SER A 35 -18.49 -0.79 -34.26
C SER A 35 -17.67 -0.21 -35.42
N ARG A 36 -18.09 0.96 -35.91
CA ARG A 36 -17.26 1.80 -36.78
C ARG A 36 -16.28 2.69 -36.00
N ASP A 37 -16.63 3.02 -34.75
CA ASP A 37 -15.82 3.84 -33.83
C ASP A 37 -15.14 5.06 -34.49
N ASP A 38 -15.92 5.83 -35.27
CA ASP A 38 -15.42 6.96 -36.09
C ASP A 38 -14.64 8.00 -35.27
N GLU A 39 -14.98 8.15 -33.99
CA GLU A 39 -14.39 9.11 -33.05
C GLU A 39 -13.26 8.49 -32.18
N GLN A 40 -12.91 7.22 -32.41
CA GLN A 40 -11.90 6.47 -31.64
C GLN A 40 -12.12 6.50 -30.12
N VAL A 41 -13.39 6.40 -29.70
CA VAL A 41 -13.78 6.44 -28.29
C VAL A 41 -13.71 5.08 -27.61
N LEU A 42 -13.76 3.98 -28.38
CA LEU A 42 -13.72 2.61 -27.86
C LEU A 42 -12.29 2.08 -27.73
N LYS A 43 -11.59 2.59 -26.72
CA LYS A 43 -10.21 2.19 -26.37
C LYS A 43 -10.19 0.87 -25.60
N ASN A 44 -9.04 0.18 -25.61
CA ASN A 44 -8.82 -0.94 -24.70
C ASN A 44 -8.97 -0.46 -23.25
N GLY A 45 -9.70 -1.23 -22.44
CA GLY A 45 -10.05 -0.89 -21.06
C GLY A 45 -11.28 0.01 -20.91
N GLU A 46 -11.89 0.49 -22.00
CA GLU A 46 -13.07 1.34 -21.94
C GLU A 46 -14.33 0.55 -21.53
N TYR A 47 -15.30 1.24 -20.96
CA TYR A 47 -16.52 0.64 -20.42
C TYR A 47 -17.72 0.87 -21.33
N VAL A 48 -18.39 -0.23 -21.66
CA VAL A 48 -19.63 -0.24 -22.44
C VAL A 48 -20.71 -1.00 -21.67
N TYR A 49 -21.96 -0.80 -22.02
CA TYR A 49 -23.05 -1.56 -21.44
C TYR A 49 -24.12 -1.92 -22.47
N TYR A 50 -24.90 -2.94 -22.14
CA TYR A 50 -26.14 -3.28 -22.83
C TYR A 50 -27.28 -3.37 -21.83
N GLU A 51 -28.51 -3.27 -22.35
CA GLU A 51 -29.72 -3.36 -21.54
C GLU A 51 -30.26 -4.80 -21.56
N LEU A 52 -30.49 -5.33 -20.37
CA LEU A 52 -31.12 -6.62 -20.12
C LEU A 52 -32.50 -6.36 -19.51
N LEU A 53 -33.54 -6.87 -20.17
CA LEU A 53 -34.89 -6.87 -19.64
C LEU A 53 -35.07 -8.11 -18.79
N GLU A 54 -35.29 -7.92 -17.49
CA GLU A 54 -35.52 -8.99 -16.54
C GLU A 54 -36.96 -8.93 -16.05
N THR A 55 -37.67 -10.06 -16.15
CA THR A 55 -39.04 -10.17 -15.62
C THR A 55 -38.94 -10.35 -14.11
N SER A 56 -39.55 -9.45 -13.32
CA SER A 56 -39.53 -9.59 -11.87
C SER A 56 -40.26 -10.87 -11.45
N LEU A 57 -39.61 -11.68 -10.61
CA LEU A 57 -40.21 -12.87 -9.99
C LEU A 57 -41.42 -12.52 -9.08
N ASN A 58 -41.49 -11.26 -8.62
CA ASN A 58 -42.49 -10.80 -7.64
C ASN A 58 -43.69 -10.07 -8.29
N GLY A 59 -43.89 -10.17 -9.61
CA GLY A 59 -45.01 -9.53 -10.31
C GLY A 59 -44.88 -8.02 -10.50
N ALA A 60 -43.74 -7.41 -10.13
CA ALA A 60 -43.41 -6.07 -10.58
C ALA A 60 -43.09 -6.10 -12.10
N GLY A 61 -43.38 -5.00 -12.81
CA GLY A 61 -43.13 -4.91 -14.25
C GLY A 61 -41.66 -5.20 -14.65
N PRO A 62 -41.38 -5.33 -15.96
CA PRO A 62 -40.03 -5.62 -16.45
C PRO A 62 -39.03 -4.57 -15.97
N VAL A 63 -37.92 -5.01 -15.37
CA VAL A 63 -36.84 -4.15 -14.89
C VAL A 63 -35.73 -4.15 -15.94
N VAL A 64 -35.30 -2.94 -16.34
CA VAL A 64 -34.15 -2.77 -17.23
C VAL A 64 -32.89 -2.73 -16.38
N ARG A 65 -32.02 -3.72 -16.55
CA ARG A 65 -30.68 -3.78 -15.94
C ARG A 65 -29.64 -3.37 -16.97
N ARG A 66 -28.69 -2.54 -16.57
CA ARG A 66 -27.54 -2.15 -17.41
C ARG A 66 -26.36 -3.05 -17.07
N VAL A 67 -26.06 -3.99 -17.97
CA VAL A 67 -24.94 -4.92 -17.81
C VAL A 67 -23.69 -4.25 -18.34
N LEU A 68 -22.75 -3.95 -17.45
CA LEU A 68 -21.46 -3.36 -17.77
C LEU A 68 -20.51 -4.42 -18.33
N GLY A 69 -19.69 -4.01 -19.28
CA GLY A 69 -18.54 -4.76 -19.73
C GLY A 69 -17.36 -3.86 -20.05
N ARG A 70 -16.17 -4.44 -20.04
CA ARG A 70 -14.91 -3.75 -20.36
C ARG A 70 -14.35 -4.26 -21.68
N VAL A 71 -13.97 -3.34 -22.57
CA VAL A 71 -13.31 -3.63 -23.84
C VAL A 71 -11.93 -4.24 -23.56
N LEU A 72 -11.71 -5.46 -24.02
CA LEU A 72 -10.45 -6.20 -23.87
C LEU A 72 -9.49 -5.91 -25.01
N LYS A 73 -9.97 -6.11 -26.23
CA LYS A 73 -9.20 -5.92 -27.47
C LYS A 73 -10.11 -5.46 -28.59
N ARG A 74 -9.50 -4.75 -29.55
CA ARG A 74 -10.10 -4.27 -30.80
C ARG A 74 -9.40 -4.95 -31.96
N VAL A 75 -10.17 -5.62 -32.82
CA VAL A 75 -9.69 -6.33 -34.00
C VAL A 75 -10.27 -5.66 -35.24
N PRO A 76 -9.46 -5.22 -36.22
CA PRO A 76 -9.99 -4.68 -37.46
C PRO A 76 -10.68 -5.79 -38.27
N LEU A 77 -11.91 -5.54 -38.70
CA LEU A 77 -12.69 -6.37 -39.61
C LEU A 77 -12.62 -5.88 -41.05
N GLN A 78 -12.60 -4.56 -41.21
CA GLN A 78 -12.48 -3.89 -42.49
C GLN A 78 -11.58 -2.68 -42.30
N LEU A 79 -10.53 -2.59 -43.10
CA LEU A 79 -9.63 -1.45 -43.17
C LEU A 79 -9.68 -0.85 -44.56
N TYR A 80 -9.02 0.30 -44.73
CA TYR A 80 -8.70 0.78 -46.07
C TYR A 80 -7.79 -0.23 -46.81
N PRO A 81 -7.91 -0.36 -48.14
CA PRO A 81 -7.04 -1.23 -48.92
C PRO A 81 -5.56 -0.89 -48.76
N ASP A 82 -4.68 -1.90 -48.70
CA ASP A 82 -3.22 -1.71 -48.51
C ASP A 82 -2.59 -0.81 -49.58
N THR A 83 -3.08 -0.89 -50.82
CA THR A 83 -2.62 -0.04 -51.92
C THR A 83 -2.81 1.44 -51.64
N PHE A 84 -3.88 1.79 -50.91
CA PHE A 84 -4.16 3.16 -50.50
C PHE A 84 -3.28 3.56 -49.31
N LEU A 85 -3.07 2.66 -48.34
CA LEU A 85 -2.20 2.91 -47.18
C LEU A 85 -0.72 3.13 -47.59
N GLY A 86 -0.33 2.73 -48.80
CA GLY A 86 0.97 3.00 -49.40
C GLY A 86 1.17 4.42 -49.93
N GLU A 87 0.11 5.25 -50.02
CA GLU A 87 0.15 6.62 -50.54
C GLU A 87 -0.12 7.65 -49.42
N PRO A 88 0.91 8.04 -48.63
CA PRO A 88 0.72 8.88 -47.44
C PRO A 88 0.28 10.31 -47.75
N GLU A 89 0.39 10.76 -49.01
CA GLU A 89 -0.01 12.10 -49.43
C GLU A 89 -1.51 12.21 -49.75
N VAL A 90 -2.22 11.08 -49.91
CA VAL A 90 -3.64 11.07 -50.25
C VAL A 90 -4.47 10.84 -49.00
N SER A 91 -5.40 11.75 -48.70
CA SER A 91 -6.25 11.59 -47.52
C SER A 91 -7.31 10.50 -47.74
N PRO A 92 -7.56 9.60 -46.75
CA PRO A 92 -8.57 8.54 -46.87
C PRO A 92 -9.98 9.08 -47.11
N THR A 93 -10.27 10.28 -46.61
CA THR A 93 -11.56 10.97 -46.80
C THR A 93 -11.77 11.45 -48.24
N GLU A 94 -10.71 11.87 -48.94
CA GLU A 94 -10.79 12.33 -50.33
C GLU A 94 -11.12 11.18 -51.28
N VAL A 95 -10.49 10.02 -51.06
CA VAL A 95 -10.76 8.81 -51.84
C VAL A 95 -12.14 8.22 -51.53
N ALA A 96 -12.52 8.18 -50.24
CA ALA A 96 -13.87 7.73 -49.85
C ALA A 96 -14.96 8.55 -50.56
N ALA A 97 -14.79 9.88 -50.63
CA ALA A 97 -15.69 10.76 -51.37
C ALA A 97 -15.72 10.45 -52.88
N MET A 98 -14.57 10.15 -53.51
CA MET A 98 -14.51 9.79 -54.93
C MET A 98 -15.24 8.48 -55.27
N VAL A 99 -15.27 7.52 -54.34
CA VAL A 99 -15.98 6.23 -54.51
C VAL A 99 -17.46 6.33 -54.08
N GLY A 100 -17.94 7.53 -53.72
CA GLY A 100 -19.33 7.78 -53.33
C GLY A 100 -19.67 7.39 -51.89
N TYR A 101 -18.67 7.23 -51.03
CA TYR A 101 -18.87 7.02 -49.60
C TYR A 101 -18.91 8.36 -48.86
N ASN A 102 -20.07 8.69 -48.28
CA ASN A 102 -20.28 9.90 -47.47
C ASN A 102 -20.02 9.70 -45.97
N ALA A 103 -19.46 8.56 -45.54
CA ALA A 103 -19.16 8.28 -44.14
C ALA A 103 -17.73 8.75 -43.80
N HIS A 104 -17.54 9.28 -42.59
CA HIS A 104 -16.24 9.80 -42.13
C HIS A 104 -15.15 8.72 -42.00
N THR A 105 -15.53 7.44 -41.82
CA THR A 105 -14.63 6.28 -41.80
C THR A 105 -15.30 5.05 -42.46
N ASN A 106 -14.52 4.23 -43.17
CA ASN A 106 -14.96 2.93 -43.72
C ASN A 106 -14.45 1.73 -42.92
N GLU A 107 -13.82 2.00 -41.78
CA GLU A 107 -13.24 0.97 -40.95
C GLU A 107 -14.31 0.32 -40.06
N LEU A 108 -14.22 -0.99 -39.93
CA LEU A 108 -15.05 -1.76 -39.01
C LEU A 108 -14.15 -2.50 -38.05
N PHE A 109 -14.58 -2.53 -36.79
CA PHE A 109 -13.85 -3.19 -35.73
C PHE A 109 -14.76 -4.16 -35.00
N GLU A 110 -14.22 -5.35 -34.74
CA GLU A 110 -14.76 -6.29 -33.77
C GLU A 110 -14.11 -6.01 -32.42
N LEU A 111 -14.93 -5.71 -31.42
CA LEU A 111 -14.50 -5.46 -30.06
C LEU A 111 -14.87 -6.65 -29.20
N HIS A 112 -13.90 -7.18 -28.47
CA HIS A 112 -14.12 -8.20 -27.45
C HIS A 112 -14.35 -7.53 -26.10
N VAL A 113 -15.38 -7.95 -25.38
CA VAL A 113 -15.80 -7.32 -24.13
C VAL A 113 -15.95 -8.36 -23.03
N ALA A 114 -15.25 -8.17 -21.91
CA ALA A 114 -15.47 -8.94 -20.69
C ALA A 114 -16.75 -8.45 -19.98
N ILE A 115 -17.65 -9.37 -19.67
CA ILE A 115 -18.90 -9.12 -18.94
C ILE A 115 -18.58 -8.99 -17.46
N MET A 116 -18.84 -7.81 -16.90
CA MET A 116 -18.68 -7.57 -15.46
C MET A 116 -19.98 -7.85 -14.70
N GLY A 117 -21.12 -7.59 -15.33
CA GLY A 117 -22.44 -7.73 -14.73
C GLY A 117 -23.17 -6.40 -14.59
N TYR A 118 -24.36 -6.43 -14.03
CA TYR A 118 -25.06 -5.21 -13.62
C TYR A 118 -24.82 -4.93 -12.15
N TYR A 119 -24.74 -3.66 -11.77
CA TYR A 119 -24.56 -3.26 -10.38
C TYR A 119 -25.90 -3.30 -9.64
N ASP A 120 -25.97 -4.04 -8.54
CA ASP A 120 -27.12 -4.04 -7.65
C ASP A 120 -26.83 -3.14 -6.43
N HIS A 121 -27.51 -2.00 -6.37
CA HIS A 121 -27.38 -1.04 -5.28
C HIS A 121 -27.87 -1.57 -3.93
N SER A 122 -28.70 -2.62 -3.92
CA SER A 122 -29.20 -3.21 -2.67
C SER A 122 -28.16 -4.09 -1.98
N THR A 123 -27.39 -4.85 -2.76
CA THR A 123 -26.29 -5.70 -2.27
C THR A 123 -24.94 -4.98 -2.28
N GLY A 124 -24.82 -3.89 -3.06
CA GLY A 124 -23.57 -3.18 -3.28
C GLY A 124 -22.56 -3.95 -4.13
N SER A 125 -23.03 -4.89 -4.96
CA SER A 125 -22.18 -5.80 -5.73
C SER A 125 -22.60 -5.92 -7.18
N PHE A 126 -21.67 -6.38 -8.03
CA PHE A 126 -21.97 -6.76 -9.41
C PHE A 126 -22.59 -8.15 -9.47
N ILE A 127 -23.69 -8.29 -10.22
CA ILE A 127 -24.36 -9.55 -10.50
C ILE A 127 -24.07 -9.96 -11.95
N ASN A 128 -23.41 -11.10 -12.12
CA ASN A 128 -23.14 -11.66 -13.44
C ASN A 128 -24.43 -12.32 -13.97
N PRO A 129 -24.90 -11.96 -15.19
CA PRO A 129 -26.08 -12.58 -15.78
C PRO A 129 -25.87 -14.02 -16.26
N TRP A 130 -24.63 -14.54 -16.29
CA TRP A 130 -24.23 -15.88 -16.76
C TRP A 130 -24.64 -16.22 -18.20
N ILE A 131 -25.16 -15.25 -18.95
CA ILE A 131 -25.64 -15.40 -20.31
C ILE A 131 -25.14 -14.19 -21.12
N PRO A 132 -24.32 -14.41 -22.16
CA PRO A 132 -23.92 -13.36 -23.09
C PRO A 132 -25.14 -12.74 -23.80
N PRO A 133 -25.05 -11.47 -24.21
CA PRO A 133 -26.13 -10.84 -24.97
C PRO A 133 -26.37 -11.57 -26.30
N GLN A 134 -27.63 -11.70 -26.69
CA GLN A 134 -28.01 -12.15 -28.03
C GLN A 134 -27.41 -11.23 -29.09
N SER A 135 -27.17 -11.79 -30.29
CA SER A 135 -26.78 -11.01 -31.47
C SER A 135 -27.84 -9.94 -31.79
N GLY A 136 -27.42 -8.78 -32.28
CA GLY A 136 -28.32 -7.68 -32.61
C GLY A 136 -28.64 -6.71 -31.47
N LYS A 137 -28.14 -6.94 -30.24
CA LYS A 137 -28.30 -6.00 -29.13
C LYS A 137 -27.44 -4.75 -29.32
N LYS A 138 -28.04 -3.60 -29.04
CA LYS A 138 -27.36 -2.30 -29.04
C LYS A 138 -26.41 -2.20 -27.85
N ILE A 139 -25.19 -1.77 -28.12
CA ILE A 139 -24.15 -1.46 -27.13
C ILE A 139 -24.04 0.05 -26.99
N TYR A 140 -23.87 0.54 -25.77
CA TYR A 140 -23.74 1.96 -25.43
C TYR A 140 -22.44 2.20 -24.66
N LEU A 141 -21.84 3.37 -24.83
CA LEU A 141 -20.73 3.81 -23.99
C LEU A 141 -21.26 4.14 -22.58
N ALA A 142 -20.56 3.69 -21.55
CA ALA A 142 -20.85 4.11 -20.17
C ALA A 142 -20.47 5.59 -20.01
N ASP A 143 -21.30 6.40 -19.37
CA ASP A 143 -20.98 7.80 -19.09
C ASP A 143 -20.23 7.94 -17.76
N ASP A 144 -19.55 9.06 -17.59
CA ASP A 144 -18.69 9.30 -16.43
C ASP A 144 -19.49 9.19 -15.11
N GLN A 145 -20.71 9.73 -15.09
CA GLN A 145 -21.59 9.64 -13.90
C GLN A 145 -21.87 8.19 -13.50
N MET A 146 -22.25 7.33 -14.45
CA MET A 146 -22.49 5.91 -14.18
C MET A 146 -21.24 5.24 -13.62
N LEU A 147 -20.08 5.48 -14.22
CA LEU A 147 -18.82 4.88 -13.78
C LEU A 147 -18.42 5.35 -12.38
N THR A 148 -18.57 6.63 -12.08
CA THR A 148 -18.33 7.20 -10.74
C THR A 148 -19.23 6.54 -9.68
N GLU A 149 -20.48 6.23 -10.03
CA GLU A 149 -21.43 5.60 -9.10
C GLU A 149 -21.12 4.12 -8.83
N ILE A 150 -20.60 3.36 -9.82
CA ILE A 150 -20.52 1.89 -9.73
C ILE A 150 -19.10 1.32 -9.60
N LEU A 151 -18.05 2.04 -10.00
CA LEU A 151 -16.67 1.50 -9.91
C LEU A 151 -16.11 1.55 -8.48
N SER A 152 -16.49 2.58 -7.72
CA SER A 152 -16.01 2.82 -6.35
C SER A 152 -17.11 2.55 -5.32
N ARG A 153 -16.73 2.00 -4.16
CA ARG A 153 -17.65 1.77 -3.02
C ARG A 153 -18.09 3.06 -2.33
N LYS A 154 -17.21 4.06 -2.38
CA LYS A 154 -17.36 5.36 -1.74
C LYS A 154 -17.28 6.45 -2.79
N GLN A 155 -17.93 7.56 -2.51
CA GLN A 155 -17.80 8.76 -3.33
C GLN A 155 -16.74 9.70 -2.75
N ASN A 156 -16.13 10.51 -3.62
CA ASN A 156 -15.11 11.46 -3.22
C ASN A 156 -15.63 12.42 -2.13
N GLY A 157 -14.81 12.63 -1.09
CA GLY A 157 -15.14 13.52 0.04
C GLY A 157 -16.10 12.92 1.07
N GLN A 158 -16.60 11.70 0.89
CA GLN A 158 -17.41 11.04 1.92
C GLN A 158 -16.55 10.55 3.10
N PRO A 159 -17.10 10.43 4.32
CA PRO A 159 -16.42 9.74 5.42
C PRO A 159 -16.00 8.32 5.05
N GLY A 160 -14.73 8.01 5.30
CA GLY A 160 -14.10 6.73 4.94
C GLY A 160 -13.75 6.60 3.45
N SER A 161 -13.64 7.70 2.72
CA SER A 161 -13.23 7.73 1.30
C SER A 161 -11.76 8.12 1.15
N ALA A 162 -11.05 7.47 0.24
CA ALA A 162 -9.67 7.82 -0.13
C ALA A 162 -9.53 7.90 -1.66
N THR A 163 -9.50 9.12 -2.19
CA THR A 163 -9.43 9.37 -3.64
C THR A 163 -7.98 9.34 -4.13
N ILE A 164 -7.59 8.22 -4.72
CA ILE A 164 -6.20 7.99 -5.15
C ILE A 164 -5.89 8.54 -6.55
N GLY A 165 -6.92 8.85 -7.35
CA GLY A 165 -6.73 9.15 -8.77
C GLY A 165 -8.03 9.16 -9.55
N SER A 166 -7.91 9.04 -10.88
CA SER A 166 -9.06 8.94 -11.79
C SER A 166 -8.87 7.81 -12.81
N LEU A 167 -9.97 7.32 -13.36
CA LEU A 167 -9.99 6.25 -14.36
C LEU A 167 -9.07 6.59 -15.54
N LEU A 168 -8.25 5.63 -15.97
CA LEU A 168 -7.22 5.88 -16.97
C LEU A 168 -7.77 6.24 -18.36
N THR A 169 -8.87 5.59 -18.77
CA THR A 169 -9.47 5.75 -20.10
C THR A 169 -10.23 7.06 -20.28
N ARG A 170 -10.50 7.76 -19.17
CA ARG A 170 -11.23 9.04 -19.15
C ARG A 170 -10.31 10.23 -18.94
N ALA A 171 -10.85 11.42 -19.21
CA ALA A 171 -10.16 12.66 -18.93
C ALA A 171 -9.77 12.72 -17.44
N PRO A 172 -8.59 13.28 -17.09
CA PRO A 172 -8.18 13.44 -15.70
C PRO A 172 -9.29 14.06 -14.84
N GLY A 173 -9.63 13.41 -13.73
CA GLY A 173 -10.66 13.88 -12.79
C GLY A 173 -12.12 13.59 -13.19
N ALA A 174 -12.40 13.14 -14.41
CA ALA A 174 -13.77 12.90 -14.86
C ALA A 174 -14.46 11.74 -14.10
N VAL A 175 -13.73 10.66 -13.85
CA VAL A 175 -14.20 9.51 -13.06
C VAL A 175 -13.21 9.25 -11.93
N PRO A 176 -13.42 9.79 -10.72
CA PRO A 176 -12.57 9.54 -9.57
C PRO A 176 -12.59 8.07 -9.14
N ILE A 177 -11.43 7.52 -8.83
CA ILE A 177 -11.30 6.18 -8.23
C ILE A 177 -11.04 6.37 -6.74
N VAL A 178 -11.98 5.85 -5.94
CA VAL A 178 -12.08 6.12 -4.51
C VAL A 178 -12.07 4.81 -3.75
N LEU A 179 -11.08 4.66 -2.88
CA LEU A 179 -10.92 3.48 -2.04
C LEU A 179 -11.76 3.64 -0.76
N SER A 180 -12.34 2.54 -0.30
CA SER A 180 -12.96 2.45 1.02
C SER A 180 -11.90 2.30 2.11
N VAL A 181 -11.69 3.35 2.92
CA VAL A 181 -10.73 3.33 4.04
C VAL A 181 -11.09 2.24 5.06
N LYS A 182 -12.39 2.03 5.30
CA LYS A 182 -12.87 0.94 6.16
C LYS A 182 -12.36 -0.42 5.67
N ASP A 183 -12.47 -0.68 4.36
CA ASP A 183 -12.07 -1.96 3.79
C ASP A 183 -10.55 -2.09 3.83
N ILE A 184 -9.79 -1.06 3.47
CA ILE A 184 -8.31 -1.06 3.57
C ILE A 184 -7.81 -1.40 4.98
N VAL A 185 -8.41 -0.78 6.00
CA VAL A 185 -8.00 -1.00 7.40
C VAL A 185 -8.46 -2.37 7.91
N SER A 186 -9.60 -2.88 7.44
CA SER A 186 -10.15 -4.16 7.94
C SER A 186 -9.71 -5.39 7.16
N THR A 187 -9.21 -5.24 5.93
CA THR A 187 -8.83 -6.36 5.05
C THR A 187 -7.40 -6.27 4.54
N HIS A 188 -6.61 -5.34 5.07
CA HIS A 188 -5.24 -5.08 4.67
C HIS A 188 -5.10 -4.61 3.22
N MET A 189 -3.95 -4.04 2.90
CA MET A 189 -3.62 -3.53 1.56
C MET A 189 -2.21 -3.95 1.16
N ALA A 190 -1.99 -4.19 -0.12
CA ALA A 190 -0.67 -4.31 -0.71
C ALA A 190 -0.46 -3.26 -1.83
N ILE A 191 0.69 -2.60 -1.83
CA ILE A 191 1.18 -1.76 -2.93
C ILE A 191 2.41 -2.46 -3.53
N ILE A 192 2.26 -2.96 -4.76
CA ILE A 192 3.30 -3.74 -5.45
C ILE A 192 3.73 -3.01 -6.71
N ALA A 193 5.02 -2.81 -6.90
CA ALA A 193 5.54 -1.97 -7.98
C ALA A 193 7.00 -2.28 -8.31
N SER A 194 7.42 -2.25 -9.57
CA SER A 194 8.87 -2.23 -9.88
C SER A 194 9.53 -0.92 -9.43
N THR A 195 10.86 -0.94 -9.26
CA THR A 195 11.65 0.25 -8.90
C THR A 195 11.36 1.41 -9.87
N GLY A 196 11.10 2.61 -9.33
CA GLY A 196 10.82 3.81 -10.12
C GLY A 196 9.39 3.93 -10.67
N ALA A 197 8.51 2.94 -10.45
CA ALA A 197 7.12 3.00 -10.93
C ALA A 197 6.23 4.01 -10.15
N GLY A 198 6.65 4.44 -8.97
CA GLY A 198 5.94 5.41 -8.12
C GLY A 198 5.31 4.82 -6.86
N LYS A 199 5.83 3.70 -6.35
CA LYS A 199 5.41 2.99 -5.13
C LYS A 199 5.15 3.92 -3.94
N SER A 200 6.20 4.62 -3.51
CA SER A 200 6.17 5.52 -2.34
C SER A 200 5.39 6.80 -2.61
N TYR A 201 5.26 7.18 -3.90
CA TYR A 201 4.38 8.26 -4.33
C TYR A 201 2.91 7.90 -4.12
N LEU A 202 2.47 6.71 -4.59
CA LEU A 202 1.12 6.21 -4.36
C LEU A 202 0.85 6.00 -2.87
N ALA A 203 1.80 5.43 -2.14
CA ALA A 203 1.70 5.30 -0.69
C ALA A 203 1.46 6.66 -0.01
N SER A 204 2.22 7.68 -0.38
CA SER A 204 2.04 9.04 0.12
C SER A 204 0.65 9.61 -0.23
N VAL A 205 0.14 9.37 -1.44
CA VAL A 205 -1.24 9.77 -1.82
C VAL A 205 -2.27 9.09 -0.91
N VAL A 206 -2.12 7.79 -0.63
CA VAL A 206 -2.99 7.08 0.31
C VAL A 206 -2.88 7.67 1.72
N ILE A 207 -1.67 7.96 2.20
CA ILE A 207 -1.48 8.57 3.53
C ILE A 207 -2.10 9.97 3.61
N GLU A 208 -1.94 10.80 2.57
CA GLU A 208 -2.62 12.09 2.48
C GLU A 208 -4.14 11.91 2.61
N GLU A 209 -4.74 10.98 1.87
CA GLU A 209 -6.18 10.69 1.99
C GLU A 209 -6.57 10.23 3.39
N LEU A 210 -5.77 9.38 4.04
CA LEU A 210 -6.02 8.93 5.42
C LEU A 210 -5.96 10.06 6.45
N MET A 211 -5.14 11.09 6.20
CA MET A 211 -5.01 12.29 7.03
C MET A 211 -6.03 13.39 6.69
N GLN A 212 -6.91 13.19 5.71
CA GLN A 212 -7.97 14.16 5.42
C GLN A 212 -8.97 14.28 6.59
N PRO A 213 -9.65 15.45 6.74
CA PRO A 213 -10.64 15.67 7.80
C PRO A 213 -11.77 14.63 7.86
N GLN A 214 -12.19 14.06 6.74
CA GLN A 214 -13.22 13.02 6.73
C GLN A 214 -12.76 11.65 7.25
N ASN A 215 -11.45 11.43 7.45
CA ASN A 215 -10.88 10.15 7.85
C ASN A 215 -10.16 10.21 9.21
N LYS A 216 -9.36 11.25 9.48
CA LYS A 216 -8.63 11.45 10.75
C LYS A 216 -7.94 10.16 11.24
N ALA A 217 -7.32 9.41 10.33
CA ALA A 217 -6.83 8.07 10.62
C ALA A 217 -5.66 8.08 11.62
N CYS A 218 -5.39 6.92 12.23
CA CYS A 218 -4.22 6.69 13.06
C CYS A 218 -3.21 5.85 12.28
N VAL A 219 -2.13 6.45 11.79
CA VAL A 219 -1.19 5.82 10.85
C VAL A 219 0.20 5.69 11.48
N LEU A 220 0.83 4.54 11.28
CA LEU A 220 2.25 4.31 11.53
C LEU A 220 2.92 3.86 10.22
N ILE A 221 4.05 4.46 9.86
CA ILE A 221 4.88 4.06 8.72
C ILE A 221 6.21 3.54 9.27
N ILE A 222 6.59 2.34 8.84
CA ILE A 222 7.94 1.80 9.02
C ILE A 222 8.71 2.08 7.73
N ASP A 223 9.74 2.92 7.85
CA ASP A 223 10.48 3.50 6.73
C ASP A 223 11.96 3.10 6.80
N PRO A 224 12.36 1.94 6.24
CA PRO A 224 13.74 1.47 6.22
C PRO A 224 14.66 2.31 5.33
N HIS A 225 14.14 3.22 4.51
CA HIS A 225 14.93 4.00 3.54
C HIS A 225 14.86 5.52 3.74
N GLY A 226 13.99 6.03 4.60
CA GLY A 226 13.85 7.46 4.90
C GLY A 226 13.07 8.25 3.84
N GLU A 227 12.23 7.59 3.03
CA GLU A 227 11.56 8.19 1.87
C GLU A 227 10.38 9.11 2.24
N TYR A 228 9.87 9.04 3.49
CA TYR A 228 8.62 9.71 3.88
C TYR A 228 8.83 11.03 4.65
N SER A 229 10.06 11.56 4.68
CA SER A 229 10.38 12.81 5.39
C SER A 229 9.49 14.00 4.98
N THR A 230 9.19 14.12 3.69
CA THR A 230 8.33 15.20 3.13
C THR A 230 6.86 15.18 3.55
N LEU A 231 6.40 14.14 4.25
CA LEU A 231 5.04 14.11 4.78
C LEU A 231 4.85 15.10 5.93
N ASP A 232 5.93 15.60 6.55
CA ASP A 232 5.86 16.65 7.57
C ASP A 232 5.05 17.89 7.10
N GLN A 233 5.06 18.17 5.79
CA GLN A 233 4.29 19.25 5.17
C GLN A 233 2.77 19.09 5.29
N ILE A 234 2.25 17.89 5.60
CA ILE A 234 0.83 17.68 5.90
C ILE A 234 0.39 18.62 7.03
N ALA A 235 1.22 18.79 8.07
CA ALA A 235 0.87 19.59 9.24
C ALA A 235 0.64 21.08 8.91
N ASN A 236 1.21 21.57 7.79
CA ASN A 236 1.13 22.96 7.37
C ASN A 236 0.12 23.19 6.23
N ALA A 237 -0.44 22.13 5.66
CA ALA A 237 -1.30 22.21 4.48
C ALA A 237 -2.79 22.34 4.87
N ARG A 238 -3.47 23.35 4.31
CA ARG A 238 -4.89 23.66 4.61
C ARG A 238 -5.84 22.51 4.28
N GLN A 239 -5.48 21.67 3.32
CA GLN A 239 -6.25 20.50 2.92
C GLN A 239 -6.44 19.49 4.07
N PHE A 240 -5.56 19.51 5.08
CA PHE A 240 -5.60 18.60 6.23
C PHE A 240 -6.08 19.29 7.52
N THR A 241 -6.86 20.36 7.36
CA THR A 241 -7.44 21.13 8.47
C THR A 241 -8.95 21.23 8.35
N GLU A 242 -9.64 21.31 9.49
CA GLU A 242 -11.07 21.60 9.60
C GLU A 242 -11.23 22.74 10.58
N GLU A 243 -11.81 23.86 10.13
CA GLU A 243 -12.10 25.00 11.00
C GLU A 243 -13.11 24.59 12.07
N GLY A 244 -12.86 25.03 13.31
CA GLY A 244 -13.72 24.70 14.44
C GLY A 244 -15.12 25.30 14.28
N ASP A 245 -16.14 24.52 14.64
CA ASP A 245 -17.56 24.89 14.66
C ASP A 245 -17.94 25.93 15.74
N GLY A 246 -16.97 26.68 16.27
CA GLY A 246 -17.15 27.57 17.42
C GLY A 246 -17.33 26.84 18.76
N ARG A 247 -17.33 25.50 18.78
CA ARG A 247 -17.41 24.66 20.01
C ARG A 247 -16.09 23.98 20.36
N GLY A 248 -15.01 24.34 19.66
CA GLY A 248 -13.65 23.87 19.95
C GLY A 248 -13.23 22.60 19.20
N ASN A 249 -14.07 22.04 18.31
CA ASN A 249 -13.71 20.89 17.49
C ASN A 249 -13.02 21.31 16.18
N SER A 250 -11.81 21.85 16.27
CA SER A 250 -10.93 22.01 15.10
C SER A 250 -10.13 20.75 14.84
N TYR A 251 -9.83 20.46 13.58
CA TYR A 251 -8.92 19.38 13.20
C TYR A 251 -7.69 19.92 12.50
N GLN A 252 -6.53 19.38 12.85
CA GLN A 252 -5.28 19.57 12.12
C GLN A 252 -4.53 18.25 12.15
N ALA A 253 -4.21 17.71 10.98
CA ALA A 253 -3.39 16.51 10.90
C ALA A 253 -1.99 16.77 11.47
N ASN A 254 -1.45 15.78 12.18
CA ASN A 254 -0.12 15.83 12.77
C ASN A 254 0.79 14.79 12.13
N VAL A 255 2.06 15.13 11.93
CA VAL A 255 3.06 14.17 11.46
C VAL A 255 4.23 14.15 12.43
N ARG A 256 4.56 12.95 12.94
CA ARG A 256 5.66 12.76 13.90
C ARG A 256 6.69 11.83 13.29
N ILE A 257 7.89 12.35 13.04
CA ILE A 257 9.00 11.58 12.48
C ILE A 257 9.97 11.24 13.61
N TYR A 258 10.22 9.95 13.81
CA TYR A 258 11.26 9.44 14.71
C TYR A 258 12.48 9.10 13.87
N LYS A 259 13.61 9.72 14.21
CA LYS A 259 14.91 9.41 13.64
C LYS A 259 15.47 8.09 14.22
N PRO A 260 16.46 7.46 13.56
CA PRO A 260 17.01 6.18 14.00
C PRO A 260 17.43 6.14 15.48
N ASP A 261 18.04 7.22 16.00
CA ASP A 261 18.50 7.33 17.39
C ASP A 261 17.36 7.44 18.42
N GLN A 262 16.16 7.79 17.96
CA GLN A 262 14.95 7.95 18.78
C GLN A 262 14.08 6.69 18.81
N VAL A 263 14.36 5.70 17.94
CA VAL A 263 13.63 4.43 17.90
C VAL A 263 14.19 3.50 18.97
N LYS A 264 13.58 3.55 20.17
CA LYS A 264 13.99 2.73 21.31
C LYS A 264 13.13 1.48 21.50
N VAL A 265 13.77 0.36 21.80
CA VAL A 265 13.15 -0.91 22.20
C VAL A 265 13.70 -1.32 23.55
N ARG A 266 12.81 -1.46 24.54
CA ARG A 266 13.19 -1.92 25.87
C ARG A 266 13.58 -3.39 25.82
N ILE A 267 14.77 -3.73 26.33
CA ILE A 267 15.31 -5.10 26.30
C ILE A 267 14.35 -6.10 26.95
N SER A 268 13.65 -5.70 28.01
CA SER A 268 12.68 -6.55 28.71
C SER A 268 11.43 -6.93 27.89
N THR A 269 11.23 -6.34 26.71
CA THR A 269 10.12 -6.67 25.79
C THR A 269 10.50 -7.72 24.75
N LEU A 270 11.78 -8.08 24.68
CA LEU A 270 12.31 -9.07 23.75
C LEU A 270 12.05 -10.49 24.27
N ASN A 271 11.62 -11.37 23.37
CA ASN A 271 11.48 -12.80 23.63
C ASN A 271 12.73 -13.58 23.20
N ILE A 272 12.72 -14.89 23.43
CA ILE A 272 13.87 -15.75 23.09
C ILE A 272 14.18 -15.79 21.58
N GLY A 273 13.16 -15.68 20.72
CA GLY A 273 13.34 -15.62 19.27
C GLY A 273 14.05 -14.34 18.84
N ASP A 274 13.66 -13.20 19.41
CA ASP A 274 14.34 -11.92 19.17
C ASP A 274 15.79 -11.98 19.64
N MET A 275 16.01 -12.50 20.85
CA MET A 275 17.36 -12.63 21.41
C MET A 275 18.25 -13.52 20.54
N ARG A 276 17.71 -14.59 19.96
CA ARG A 276 18.45 -15.44 19.01
C ARG A 276 18.80 -14.72 17.71
N GLN A 277 17.91 -13.85 17.22
CA GLN A 277 18.17 -13.02 16.03
C GLN A 277 19.25 -11.97 16.30
N LEU A 278 19.22 -11.34 17.48
CA LEU A 278 20.16 -10.31 17.91
C LEU A 278 21.54 -10.86 18.31
N LEU A 279 21.60 -12.11 18.76
CA LEU A 279 22.81 -12.80 19.19
C LEU A 279 23.09 -13.99 18.25
N PRO A 280 23.50 -13.76 17.00
CA PRO A 280 23.67 -14.82 16.01
C PRO A 280 24.82 -15.78 16.39
N GLU A 281 24.84 -16.97 15.78
CA GLU A 281 25.94 -17.96 15.90
C GLU A 281 26.17 -18.49 17.33
N MET A 282 25.11 -18.58 18.13
CA MET A 282 25.17 -19.25 19.43
C MET A 282 25.15 -20.78 19.29
N THR A 283 25.99 -21.46 20.07
CA THR A 283 25.95 -22.93 20.21
C THR A 283 24.68 -23.38 20.92
N GLU A 284 24.28 -24.65 20.78
CA GLU A 284 23.10 -25.21 21.46
C GLU A 284 23.17 -25.03 22.99
N LYS A 285 24.36 -25.25 23.58
CA LYS A 285 24.61 -25.00 25.01
C LYS A 285 24.33 -23.54 25.39
N GLN A 286 24.79 -22.58 24.59
CA GLN A 286 24.55 -21.15 24.81
C GLN A 286 23.06 -20.79 24.68
N GLN A 287 22.37 -21.33 23.67
CA GLN A 287 20.94 -21.11 23.49
C GLN A 287 20.10 -21.65 24.65
N TYR A 288 20.46 -22.83 25.17
CA TYR A 288 19.82 -23.42 26.35
C TYR A 288 20.03 -22.55 27.60
N LEU A 289 21.27 -22.12 27.85
CA LEU A 289 21.60 -21.24 28.98
C LEU A 289 20.85 -19.90 28.90
N LEU A 290 20.82 -19.27 27.72
CA LEU A 290 20.10 -18.02 27.49
C LEU A 290 18.60 -18.20 27.77
N SER A 291 18.00 -19.29 27.28
CA SER A 291 16.57 -19.58 27.48
C SER A 291 16.22 -19.71 28.98
N ARG A 292 17.05 -20.43 29.75
CA ARG A 292 16.89 -20.55 31.21
C ARG A 292 17.10 -19.22 31.94
N ALA A 293 18.12 -18.46 31.55
CA ALA A 293 18.41 -17.16 32.14
C ALA A 293 17.28 -16.15 31.89
N LEU A 294 16.78 -16.09 30.65
CA LEU A 294 15.67 -15.22 30.25
C LEU A 294 14.39 -15.55 31.03
N ARG A 295 14.09 -16.84 31.20
CA ARG A 295 12.96 -17.29 32.03
C ARG A 295 13.16 -16.87 33.49
N LYS A 296 14.34 -17.11 34.06
CA LYS A 296 14.66 -16.76 35.46
C LYS A 296 14.55 -15.26 35.73
N VAL A 297 15.06 -14.40 34.84
CA VAL A 297 14.97 -12.95 35.02
C VAL A 297 13.53 -12.46 34.85
N THR A 298 12.78 -13.00 33.89
CA THR A 298 11.39 -12.60 33.62
C THR A 298 10.45 -13.03 34.75
N GLU A 299 10.64 -14.24 35.31
CA GLU A 299 9.87 -14.72 36.46
C GLU A 299 10.26 -13.97 37.75
N GLY A 300 11.56 -13.70 37.95
CA GLY A 300 12.06 -12.99 39.14
C GLY A 300 11.68 -11.52 39.20
N LYS A 301 11.53 -10.85 38.05
CA LYS A 301 11.16 -9.43 37.94
C LYS A 301 9.72 -9.25 37.45
N ARG A 302 8.81 -10.20 37.71
CA ARG A 302 7.46 -10.24 37.15
C ARG A 302 6.74 -8.88 37.26
N GLY A 303 6.43 -8.27 36.12
CA GLY A 303 5.74 -6.98 36.04
C GLY A 303 6.64 -5.74 36.17
N THR A 304 7.96 -5.92 36.31
CA THR A 304 8.94 -4.83 36.33
C THR A 304 9.96 -5.00 35.21
N PRO A 305 10.41 -3.91 34.55
CA PRO A 305 11.49 -3.97 33.59
C PRO A 305 12.77 -4.57 34.16
N TRP A 306 13.52 -5.29 33.32
CA TRP A 306 14.85 -5.82 33.62
C TRP A 306 15.85 -5.37 32.56
N SER A 307 17.11 -5.23 32.98
CA SER A 307 18.22 -4.70 32.20
C SER A 307 19.11 -5.79 31.59
N ALA A 308 19.98 -5.42 30.66
CA ALA A 308 21.05 -6.29 30.18
C ALA A 308 21.94 -6.80 31.35
N ALA A 309 22.18 -5.97 32.36
CA ALA A 309 22.93 -6.37 33.56
C ALA A 309 22.21 -7.46 34.36
N ASP A 310 20.88 -7.36 34.53
CA ASP A 310 20.08 -8.39 35.18
C ASP A 310 20.17 -9.73 34.40
N LEU A 311 20.13 -9.67 33.06
CA LEU A 311 20.29 -10.87 32.21
C LEU A 311 21.70 -11.49 32.35
N LYS A 312 22.77 -10.67 32.34
CA LYS A 312 24.15 -11.12 32.60
C LYS A 312 24.25 -11.83 33.96
N GLN A 313 23.60 -11.29 34.99
CA GLN A 313 23.56 -11.91 36.32
C GLN A 313 22.78 -13.24 36.32
N ALA A 314 21.64 -13.30 35.63
CA ALA A 314 20.85 -14.51 35.51
C ALA A 314 21.62 -15.65 34.81
N ILE A 315 22.37 -15.34 33.75
CA ILE A 315 23.24 -16.31 33.05
C ILE A 315 24.26 -16.92 34.01
N LYS A 316 24.98 -16.09 34.77
CA LYS A 316 25.96 -16.54 35.77
C LYS A 316 25.31 -17.40 36.87
N ALA A 317 24.11 -17.03 37.31
CA ALA A 317 23.39 -17.75 38.36
C ALA A 317 22.86 -19.12 37.91
N VAL A 318 22.44 -19.27 36.65
CA VAL A 318 21.95 -20.55 36.11
C VAL A 318 23.10 -21.58 36.00
N SER A 319 24.30 -21.14 35.63
CA SER A 319 25.47 -22.03 35.54
C SER A 319 25.94 -22.53 36.92
N ARG A 320 25.91 -21.67 37.95
CA ARG A 320 26.27 -22.07 39.33
C ARG A 320 25.33 -23.11 39.93
N GLN A 321 24.05 -23.07 39.60
CA GLN A 321 23.07 -24.06 40.09
C GLN A 321 23.29 -25.46 39.49
N LYS A 322 23.99 -25.59 38.36
CA LYS A 322 24.31 -26.88 37.74
C LYS A 322 25.53 -27.55 38.39
N THR A 323 26.46 -26.75 38.92
CA THR A 323 27.72 -27.22 39.48
C THR A 323 27.55 -27.91 40.85
N ASP A 324 26.41 -27.70 41.51
CA ASP A 324 26.08 -28.34 42.79
C ASP A 324 25.44 -29.74 42.63
N GLU A 325 25.00 -30.13 41.42
CA GLU A 325 24.31 -31.40 41.17
C GLU A 325 25.10 -32.40 40.29
N GLU A 326 25.96 -31.96 39.35
CA GLU A 326 26.81 -32.86 38.54
C GLU A 326 28.18 -32.22 38.24
N SER A 327 29.26 -32.94 38.56
CA SER A 327 30.65 -32.47 38.51
C SER A 327 31.25 -32.48 37.10
N GLU A 328 31.10 -31.40 36.33
CA GLU A 328 31.93 -31.06 35.14
C GLU A 328 32.25 -29.54 35.11
N GLY A 329 33.14 -29.07 35.98
CA GLY A 329 33.32 -27.64 36.30
C GLY A 329 34.14 -26.77 35.32
N ALA A 330 34.66 -27.28 34.20
CA ALA A 330 35.55 -26.50 33.32
C ALA A 330 34.88 -25.95 32.04
N ASP A 331 33.93 -26.67 31.44
CA ASP A 331 33.36 -26.34 30.12
C ASP A 331 32.19 -25.33 30.19
N ASP A 332 31.55 -25.21 31.36
CA ASP A 332 30.45 -24.26 31.58
C ASP A 332 30.95 -22.81 31.76
N SER A 333 32.16 -22.62 32.29
CA SER A 333 32.74 -21.28 32.53
C SER A 333 33.04 -20.54 31.22
N SER A 334 33.63 -21.23 30.24
CA SER A 334 33.91 -20.68 28.91
C SER A 334 32.63 -20.32 28.17
N THR A 335 31.60 -21.17 28.25
CA THR A 335 30.28 -20.96 27.64
C THR A 335 29.57 -19.75 28.24
N VAL A 336 29.59 -19.60 29.57
CA VAL A 336 29.02 -18.46 30.29
C VAL A 336 29.75 -17.16 29.94
N HIS A 337 31.08 -17.17 29.91
CA HIS A 337 31.87 -16.00 29.52
C HIS A 337 31.56 -15.56 28.09
N ALA A 338 31.53 -16.49 27.14
CA ALA A 338 31.22 -16.20 25.75
C ALA A 338 29.80 -15.61 25.58
N LEU A 339 28.79 -16.20 26.26
CA LEU A 339 27.42 -15.67 26.19
C LEU A 339 27.29 -14.31 26.87
N THR A 340 27.93 -14.10 28.02
CA THR A 340 27.92 -12.82 28.74
C THR A 340 28.57 -11.73 27.90
N TRP A 341 29.71 -12.01 27.27
CA TRP A 341 30.39 -11.11 26.35
C TRP A 341 29.50 -10.76 25.14
N ARG A 342 28.79 -11.73 24.56
CA ARG A 342 27.84 -11.48 23.45
C ARG A 342 26.72 -10.53 23.86
N VAL A 343 26.10 -10.73 25.03
CA VAL A 343 25.07 -9.84 25.58
C VAL A 343 25.64 -8.43 25.79
N GLU A 344 26.85 -8.34 26.36
CA GLU A 344 27.53 -7.07 26.61
C GLU A 344 27.82 -6.30 25.31
N GLN A 345 28.48 -6.95 24.34
CA GLN A 345 28.76 -6.35 23.04
C GLN A 345 27.50 -5.91 22.30
N ARG A 346 26.39 -6.65 22.48
CA ARG A 346 25.16 -6.37 21.75
C ARG A 346 24.38 -5.19 22.32
N PHE A 347 24.29 -5.07 23.64
CA PHE A 347 23.37 -4.14 24.29
C PHE A 347 24.04 -2.90 24.89
N GLU A 348 25.30 -2.97 25.32
CA GLU A 348 25.92 -1.90 26.12
C GLU A 348 26.20 -0.61 25.32
N HIS A 349 26.33 -0.72 24.00
CA HIS A 349 26.52 0.41 23.07
C HIS A 349 25.40 0.50 22.02
N SER A 350 24.26 -0.17 22.27
CA SER A 350 23.14 -0.11 21.33
C SER A 350 22.41 1.22 21.48
N PHE A 351 22.22 1.95 20.38
CA PHE A 351 21.33 3.10 20.37
C PHE A 351 19.85 2.69 20.27
N THR A 352 19.54 1.47 19.85
CA THR A 352 18.17 1.00 19.67
C THR A 352 17.65 0.28 20.90
N PHE A 353 18.45 -0.64 21.46
CA PHE A 353 18.03 -1.51 22.56
C PHE A 353 18.43 -0.91 23.90
N ASP A 354 17.46 -0.50 24.70
CA ASP A 354 17.67 0.24 25.95
C ASP A 354 17.12 -0.54 27.16
N ASP A 355 17.74 -0.35 28.33
CA ASP A 355 17.29 -1.02 29.56
C ASP A 355 15.90 -0.53 30.05
N THR A 356 15.55 0.72 29.73
CA THR A 356 14.40 1.41 30.32
C THR A 356 13.46 2.03 29.29
N GLN A 357 14.00 2.63 28.24
CA GLN A 357 13.26 3.40 27.26
C GLN A 357 12.66 2.53 26.17
N HIS A 358 11.49 2.93 25.68
CA HIS A 358 10.88 2.34 24.50
C HIS A 358 9.84 3.29 23.90
N LEU A 359 9.42 3.01 22.66
CA LEU A 359 8.31 3.72 22.03
C LEU A 359 6.98 3.40 22.72
N ASP A 360 6.37 4.40 23.36
CA ASP A 360 5.05 4.29 23.98
C ASP A 360 3.95 4.26 22.91
N LEU A 361 3.00 3.33 23.03
CA LEU A 361 2.01 3.09 21.97
C LEU A 361 1.03 4.28 21.81
N PRO A 362 0.45 4.86 22.86
CA PRO A 362 -0.40 6.05 22.76
C PRO A 362 0.33 7.30 22.25
N GLU A 363 1.65 7.33 22.28
CA GLU A 363 2.44 8.43 21.71
C GLU A 363 2.57 8.34 20.19
N ILE A 364 2.79 7.12 19.68
CA ILE A 364 2.99 6.85 18.25
C ILE A 364 1.69 6.56 17.51
N PHE A 365 0.63 6.16 18.20
CA PHE A 365 -0.69 5.95 17.65
C PHE A 365 -1.64 7.01 18.20
N LYS A 366 -2.11 7.93 17.36
CA LYS A 366 -3.17 8.89 17.68
C LYS A 366 -4.04 9.13 16.45
N PRO A 367 -5.38 9.20 16.58
CA PRO A 367 -6.25 9.62 15.48
C PRO A 367 -5.84 11.00 14.97
N GLY A 368 -5.76 11.15 13.65
CA GLY A 368 -5.27 12.36 13.00
C GLY A 368 -3.75 12.49 12.95
N GLN A 369 -3.01 11.48 13.40
CA GLN A 369 -1.54 11.48 13.38
C GLN A 369 -1.00 10.42 12.40
N CYS A 370 -0.02 10.83 11.60
CA CYS A 370 0.86 9.94 10.87
C CYS A 370 2.24 9.91 11.53
N THR A 371 2.60 8.78 12.13
CA THR A 371 3.92 8.57 12.73
C THR A 371 4.83 7.85 11.75
N VAL A 372 6.05 8.34 11.54
CA VAL A 372 7.06 7.71 10.67
C VAL A 372 8.23 7.26 11.54
N LEU A 373 8.58 5.98 11.49
CA LEU A 373 9.79 5.43 12.11
C LEU A 373 10.86 5.24 11.04
N GLN A 374 11.87 6.11 11.02
CA GLN A 374 12.98 6.00 10.08
C GLN A 374 14.01 5.00 10.60
N LEU A 375 14.30 3.98 9.79
CA LEU A 375 15.24 2.90 10.14
C LEU A 375 16.45 2.82 9.18
N ASN A 376 16.67 3.84 8.37
CA ASN A 376 17.71 3.89 7.31
C ASN A 376 19.17 3.77 7.80
N GLU A 377 19.42 3.88 9.10
CA GLU A 377 20.73 3.69 9.74
C GLU A 377 20.75 2.49 10.70
N ILE A 378 19.71 1.65 10.64
CA ILE A 378 19.55 0.47 11.49
C ILE A 378 19.73 -0.78 10.62
N ASP A 379 20.55 -1.73 11.09
CA ASP A 379 20.78 -2.99 10.40
C ASP A 379 19.48 -3.80 10.19
N GLU A 380 19.35 -4.50 9.06
CA GLU A 380 18.13 -5.23 8.69
C GLU A 380 17.63 -6.21 9.79
N ARG A 381 18.54 -6.94 10.45
CA ARG A 381 18.18 -7.84 11.57
C ARG A 381 17.55 -7.08 12.73
N ASP A 382 18.03 -5.87 13.00
CA ASP A 382 17.53 -5.01 14.06
C ASP A 382 16.18 -4.43 13.67
N GLN A 383 16.03 -3.99 12.42
CA GLN A 383 14.74 -3.56 11.86
C GLN A 383 13.68 -4.65 12.03
N GLN A 384 14.00 -5.91 11.70
CA GLN A 384 13.10 -7.05 11.86
C GLN A 384 12.68 -7.25 13.32
N VAL A 385 13.62 -7.13 14.28
CA VAL A 385 13.32 -7.27 15.71
C VAL A 385 12.48 -6.10 16.24
N ILE A 386 12.77 -4.86 15.81
CA ILE A 386 11.99 -3.66 16.15
C ILE A 386 10.54 -3.85 15.68
N VAL A 387 10.35 -4.18 14.40
CA VAL A 387 9.01 -4.40 13.82
C VAL A 387 8.30 -5.56 14.50
N ALA A 388 8.98 -6.69 14.73
CA ALA A 388 8.38 -7.83 15.41
C ALA A 388 7.90 -7.48 16.82
N THR A 389 8.73 -6.76 17.58
CA THR A 389 8.42 -6.35 18.95
C THR A 389 7.28 -5.34 18.97
N LEU A 390 7.29 -4.37 18.07
CA LEU A 390 6.26 -3.36 17.96
C LEU A 390 4.90 -3.97 17.57
N LEU A 391 4.86 -4.85 16.57
CA LEU A 391 3.64 -5.53 16.14
C LEU A 391 3.09 -6.45 17.23
N ARG A 392 3.95 -7.17 17.98
CA ARG A 392 3.50 -7.98 19.13
C ARG A 392 2.87 -7.13 20.22
N ARG A 393 3.52 -6.01 20.59
CA ARG A 393 3.00 -5.07 21.59
C ARG A 393 1.69 -4.45 21.13
N LEU A 394 1.61 -4.01 19.87
CA LEU A 394 0.41 -3.45 19.27
C LEU A 394 -0.74 -4.45 19.27
N ASN A 395 -0.50 -5.67 18.81
CA ASN A 395 -1.50 -6.73 18.77
C ASN A 395 -2.06 -7.01 20.16
N GLN A 396 -1.19 -7.19 21.14
CA GLN A 396 -1.59 -7.42 22.53
C GLN A 396 -2.37 -6.23 23.11
N ALA A 397 -1.91 -5.00 22.90
CA ALA A 397 -2.56 -3.77 23.39
C ALA A 397 -3.98 -3.61 22.83
N ARG A 398 -4.16 -3.83 21.52
CA ARG A 398 -5.50 -3.78 20.89
C ARG A 398 -6.38 -4.92 21.35
N MET A 399 -5.86 -6.15 21.46
CA MET A 399 -6.61 -7.29 22.00
C MET A 399 -7.10 -7.04 23.43
N ASP A 400 -6.23 -6.52 24.30
CA ASP A 400 -6.58 -6.27 25.71
C ASP A 400 -7.52 -5.07 25.87
N THR A 401 -7.37 -4.04 25.03
CA THR A 401 -8.28 -2.89 25.01
C THR A 401 -9.69 -3.30 24.53
N GLU A 402 -9.80 -4.02 23.41
CA GLU A 402 -11.09 -4.48 22.87
C GLU A 402 -11.80 -5.48 23.81
N ARG A 403 -11.03 -6.24 24.60
CA ARG A 403 -11.57 -7.14 25.63
C ARG A 403 -11.85 -6.44 26.97
N GLY A 404 -11.60 -5.14 27.07
CA GLY A 404 -11.85 -4.35 28.28
C GLY A 404 -10.92 -4.66 29.47
N LYS A 405 -9.79 -5.34 29.23
CA LYS A 405 -8.80 -5.66 30.29
C LYS A 405 -7.96 -4.45 30.69
N VAL A 406 -7.82 -3.48 29.79
CA VAL A 406 -7.06 -2.24 29.99
C VAL A 406 -7.95 -1.06 29.59
N GLN A 407 -7.94 -0.02 30.42
CA GLN A 407 -8.74 1.20 30.20
C GLN A 407 -7.89 2.49 30.22
N SER A 408 -6.60 2.39 30.56
CA SER A 408 -5.64 3.49 30.58
C SER A 408 -4.20 2.97 30.61
N GLY A 409 -3.22 3.85 30.38
CA GLY A 409 -1.79 3.54 30.43
C GLY A 409 -1.15 3.25 29.07
N GLU A 410 0.13 2.85 29.08
CA GLU A 410 1.01 2.64 27.91
C GLU A 410 0.50 1.57 26.91
N SER A 411 -0.42 0.71 27.33
CA SER A 411 -0.99 -0.36 26.49
C SER A 411 -2.45 -0.10 26.09
N TYR A 412 -3.02 1.07 26.42
CA TYR A 412 -4.40 1.40 26.10
C TYR A 412 -4.51 2.08 24.72
N LEU A 413 -5.12 1.38 23.77
CA LEU A 413 -5.34 1.89 22.41
C LEU A 413 -6.82 1.70 22.03
N PRO A 414 -7.70 2.69 22.22
CA PRO A 414 -9.15 2.54 22.03
C PRO A 414 -9.64 2.75 20.58
N TYR A 415 -8.74 2.88 19.61
CA TYR A 415 -9.09 3.13 18.21
C TYR A 415 -8.36 2.18 17.27
N PRO A 416 -8.93 1.93 16.07
CA PRO A 416 -8.23 1.21 15.01
C PRO A 416 -6.96 1.93 14.57
N VAL A 417 -6.01 1.15 14.08
CA VAL A 417 -4.71 1.65 13.61
C VAL A 417 -4.42 1.10 12.22
N PHE A 418 -3.63 1.83 11.43
CA PHE A 418 -3.12 1.37 10.15
C PHE A 418 -1.59 1.43 10.15
N VAL A 419 -0.94 0.28 9.94
CA VAL A 419 0.53 0.17 9.91
C VAL A 419 0.98 -0.07 8.47
N LEU A 420 1.78 0.82 7.92
CA LEU A 420 2.37 0.72 6.59
C LEU A 420 3.81 0.21 6.72
N LEU A 421 4.11 -0.95 6.13
CA LEU A 421 5.42 -1.58 6.11
C LEU A 421 6.06 -1.37 4.73
N GLU A 422 7.05 -0.47 4.67
CA GLU A 422 7.83 -0.28 3.45
C GLU A 422 8.89 -1.37 3.29
N GLU A 423 9.17 -1.76 2.05
CA GLU A 423 9.96 -2.95 1.70
C GLU A 423 9.62 -4.21 2.51
N ALA A 424 8.33 -4.55 2.56
CA ALA A 424 7.75 -5.65 3.34
C ALA A 424 8.46 -7.01 3.17
N HIS A 425 9.15 -7.22 2.03
CA HIS A 425 9.93 -8.44 1.79
C HIS A 425 11.14 -8.60 2.73
N HIS A 426 11.62 -7.53 3.38
CA HIS A 426 12.62 -7.62 4.46
C HIS A 426 12.04 -8.16 5.78
N PHE A 427 10.74 -7.97 5.99
CA PHE A 427 10.06 -8.35 7.24
C PHE A 427 9.32 -9.69 7.13
N ALA A 428 9.00 -10.14 5.93
CA ALA A 428 8.44 -11.46 5.65
C ALA A 428 8.94 -12.01 4.30
N PRO A 429 10.23 -12.38 4.20
CA PRO A 429 10.79 -12.94 2.97
C PRO A 429 10.19 -14.32 2.66
N GLY A 430 10.04 -14.62 1.37
CA GLY A 430 9.61 -15.93 0.90
C GLY A 430 10.71 -16.98 1.08
N GLY A 431 10.34 -18.14 1.63
CA GLY A 431 11.25 -19.29 1.79
C GLY A 431 12.27 -19.17 2.93
N THR A 432 12.25 -18.10 3.72
CA THR A 432 13.04 -17.95 4.94
C THR A 432 12.17 -17.34 6.02
N GLU A 433 12.16 -17.94 7.21
CA GLU A 433 11.42 -17.38 8.33
C GLU A 433 12.34 -16.44 9.13
N VAL A 434 11.93 -15.17 9.24
CA VAL A 434 12.57 -14.19 10.12
C VAL A 434 11.64 -13.89 11.29
N VAL A 435 12.17 -13.27 12.34
CA VAL A 435 11.45 -13.05 13.59
C VAL A 435 10.14 -12.26 13.44
N SER A 436 10.07 -11.37 12.45
CA SER A 436 8.86 -10.59 12.13
C SER A 436 7.81 -11.36 11.32
N THR A 437 8.18 -12.43 10.60
CA THR A 437 7.25 -13.16 9.71
C THR A 437 6.07 -13.73 10.50
N ALA A 438 6.33 -14.41 11.62
CA ALA A 438 5.29 -15.10 12.39
C ALA A 438 4.24 -14.13 12.96
N ILE A 439 4.69 -13.02 13.56
CA ILE A 439 3.77 -12.01 14.09
C ILE A 439 3.04 -11.26 12.97
N LEU A 440 3.70 -11.00 11.84
CA LEU A 440 3.04 -10.36 10.71
C LEU A 440 1.91 -11.24 10.15
N LYS A 441 2.16 -12.55 9.97
CA LYS A 441 1.12 -13.51 9.58
C LYS A 441 -0.04 -13.54 10.58
N GLN A 442 0.27 -13.55 11.87
CA GLN A 442 -0.76 -13.51 12.92
C GLN A 442 -1.61 -12.23 12.84
N VAL A 443 -0.98 -11.06 12.70
CA VAL A 443 -1.68 -9.76 12.60
C VAL A 443 -2.53 -9.70 11.33
N LEU A 444 -2.05 -10.22 10.20
CA LEU A 444 -2.83 -10.26 8.96
C LEU A 444 -4.01 -11.24 9.03
N ALA A 445 -3.89 -12.34 9.77
CA ALA A 445 -4.98 -13.32 9.93
C ALA A 445 -6.03 -12.88 10.96
N GLU A 446 -5.61 -12.25 12.07
CA GLU A 446 -6.47 -11.99 13.23
C GLU A 446 -6.68 -10.51 13.54
N GLY A 447 -5.77 -9.64 13.12
CA GLY A 447 -5.71 -8.22 13.48
C GLY A 447 -6.95 -7.43 13.07
N ARG A 448 -7.62 -7.84 12.00
CA ARG A 448 -8.95 -7.34 11.61
C ARG A 448 -9.94 -7.30 12.78
N LYS A 449 -9.98 -8.34 13.61
CA LYS A 449 -10.92 -8.45 14.75
C LYS A 449 -10.65 -7.40 15.81
N PHE A 450 -9.41 -6.89 15.85
CA PHE A 450 -8.93 -5.93 16.83
C PHE A 450 -8.63 -4.57 16.19
N GLY A 451 -9.11 -4.30 14.98
CA GLY A 451 -8.93 -3.02 14.29
C GLY A 451 -7.49 -2.69 13.94
N ILE A 452 -6.66 -3.69 13.63
CA ILE A 452 -5.29 -3.48 13.13
C ILE A 452 -5.29 -3.72 11.62
N GLY A 453 -5.18 -2.64 10.86
CA GLY A 453 -4.93 -2.68 9.43
C GLY A 453 -3.44 -2.65 9.12
N VAL A 454 -3.07 -3.35 8.05
CA VAL A 454 -1.66 -3.40 7.59
C VAL A 454 -1.63 -3.09 6.10
N GLY A 455 -0.79 -2.16 5.71
CA GLY A 455 -0.40 -1.89 4.34
C GLY A 455 1.00 -2.46 4.09
N LEU A 456 1.15 -3.35 3.12
CA LEU A 456 2.44 -3.88 2.70
C LEU A 456 2.89 -3.17 1.44
N ILE A 457 4.13 -2.71 1.41
CA ILE A 457 4.71 -2.12 0.23
C ILE A 457 5.94 -2.93 -0.16
N SER A 458 6.00 -3.44 -1.38
CA SER A 458 7.16 -4.20 -1.84
C SER A 458 7.43 -4.00 -3.31
N GLN A 459 8.72 -3.92 -3.66
CA GLN A 459 9.14 -3.90 -5.06
C GLN A 459 9.40 -5.28 -5.67
N ARG A 460 9.38 -6.33 -4.85
CA ARG A 460 9.68 -7.72 -5.22
C ARG A 460 8.60 -8.64 -4.64
N PRO A 461 7.41 -8.71 -5.25
CA PRO A 461 6.34 -9.59 -4.77
C PRO A 461 6.76 -11.06 -4.72
N GLY A 462 7.58 -11.53 -5.68
CA GLY A 462 8.08 -12.91 -5.67
C GLY A 462 9.07 -13.23 -4.53
N LYS A 463 9.60 -12.22 -3.83
CA LYS A 463 10.43 -12.40 -2.62
C LYS A 463 9.64 -12.20 -1.32
N LEU A 464 8.37 -11.84 -1.38
CA LEU A 464 7.50 -11.72 -0.22
C LEU A 464 6.84 -13.08 0.05
N ASP A 465 6.61 -13.39 1.32
CA ASP A 465 5.86 -14.59 1.70
C ASP A 465 4.45 -14.59 1.07
N SER A 466 4.07 -15.71 0.47
CA SER A 466 2.81 -15.83 -0.28
C SER A 466 1.58 -15.78 0.60
N ASP A 467 1.67 -16.25 1.85
CA ASP A 467 0.54 -16.18 2.78
C ASP A 467 0.34 -14.73 3.20
N VAL A 468 1.43 -14.02 3.49
CA VAL A 468 1.40 -12.58 3.83
C VAL A 468 0.77 -11.75 2.71
N LEU A 469 1.15 -11.99 1.44
CA LEU A 469 0.60 -11.27 0.30
C LEU A 469 -0.89 -11.62 0.05
N SER A 470 -1.26 -12.90 0.15
CA SER A 470 -2.64 -13.35 -0.09
C SER A 470 -3.65 -12.87 0.97
N GLN A 471 -3.21 -12.58 2.20
CA GLN A 471 -4.09 -11.95 3.19
C GLN A 471 -4.44 -10.48 2.87
N CYS A 472 -3.73 -9.84 1.94
CA CYS A 472 -4.01 -8.46 1.53
C CYS A 472 -5.12 -8.42 0.49
N GLN A 473 -6.35 -8.18 0.94
CA GLN A 473 -7.52 -8.21 0.05
C GLN A 473 -7.67 -6.97 -0.82
N THR A 474 -6.96 -5.88 -0.55
CA THR A 474 -6.88 -4.73 -1.45
C THR A 474 -5.50 -4.67 -2.07
N GLN A 475 -5.41 -4.66 -3.40
CA GLN A 475 -4.13 -4.65 -4.11
C GLN A 475 -4.04 -3.45 -5.05
N CYS A 476 -2.96 -2.70 -4.91
CA CYS A 476 -2.57 -1.59 -5.77
C CYS A 476 -1.30 -1.99 -6.51
N ILE A 477 -1.44 -2.39 -7.77
CA ILE A 477 -0.38 -3.01 -8.55
C ILE A 477 0.04 -2.05 -9.66
N MET A 478 1.26 -1.54 -9.54
CA MET A 478 1.86 -0.66 -10.55
C MET A 478 2.62 -1.49 -11.58
N ARG A 479 3.38 -0.83 -12.46
CA ARG A 479 4.17 -1.51 -13.48
C ARG A 479 5.05 -2.62 -12.89
N ILE A 480 4.92 -3.84 -13.42
CA ILE A 480 5.78 -5.00 -13.14
C ILE A 480 6.19 -5.61 -14.48
N VAL A 481 7.50 -5.72 -14.72
CA VAL A 481 8.04 -6.27 -15.97
C VAL A 481 8.47 -7.72 -15.80
N ASN A 482 8.96 -8.11 -14.62
CA ASN A 482 9.45 -9.46 -14.36
C ASN A 482 8.31 -10.49 -14.34
N GLU A 483 8.42 -11.57 -15.12
CA GLU A 483 7.37 -12.60 -15.23
C GLU A 483 7.13 -13.39 -13.93
N ILE A 484 8.16 -13.63 -13.12
CA ILE A 484 8.04 -14.33 -11.83
C ILE A 484 7.20 -13.48 -10.88
N ASP A 485 7.47 -12.17 -10.83
CA ASP A 485 6.71 -11.22 -10.03
C ASP A 485 5.26 -11.07 -10.52
N GLN A 486 5.03 -11.06 -11.85
CA GLN A 486 3.68 -11.06 -12.42
C GLN A 486 2.89 -12.30 -12.01
N LYS A 487 3.49 -13.50 -12.08
CA LYS A 487 2.86 -14.76 -11.66
C LYS A 487 2.55 -14.78 -10.17
N SER A 488 3.48 -14.28 -9.35
CA SER A 488 3.28 -14.16 -7.89
C SER A 488 2.08 -13.27 -7.56
N VAL A 489 1.97 -12.10 -8.20
CA VAL A 489 0.83 -11.20 -8.04
C VAL A 489 -0.46 -11.84 -8.56
N GLY A 490 -0.43 -12.47 -9.73
CA GLY A 490 -1.60 -13.14 -10.30
C GLY A 490 -2.14 -14.30 -9.45
N ALA A 491 -1.28 -14.98 -8.69
CA ALA A 491 -1.69 -16.00 -7.73
C ALA A 491 -2.32 -15.41 -6.46
N ALA A 492 -1.92 -14.19 -6.07
CA ALA A 492 -2.44 -13.50 -4.89
C ALA A 492 -3.77 -12.77 -5.13
N ILE A 493 -4.12 -12.43 -6.37
CA ILE A 493 -5.39 -11.75 -6.68
C ILE A 493 -6.53 -12.76 -6.72
N GLU A 494 -7.40 -12.68 -5.73
CA GLU A 494 -8.67 -13.40 -5.71
C GLU A 494 -9.70 -12.67 -6.61
N GLY A 495 -10.05 -13.27 -7.75
CA GLY A 495 -11.27 -12.88 -8.49
C GLY A 495 -11.11 -12.38 -9.94
N VAL A 496 -12.14 -11.67 -10.39
CA VAL A 496 -12.33 -11.10 -11.75
C VAL A 496 -11.28 -10.03 -12.02
N GLY A 497 -10.74 -9.96 -13.23
CA GLY A 497 -9.75 -8.92 -13.61
C GLY A 497 -8.34 -9.43 -13.89
N ARG A 498 -8.14 -10.75 -14.04
CA ARG A 498 -6.85 -11.32 -14.48
C ARG A 498 -6.38 -10.77 -15.82
N ASP A 499 -7.31 -10.42 -16.70
CA ASP A 499 -7.04 -9.75 -17.98
C ASP A 499 -6.41 -8.37 -17.80
N LEU A 500 -6.57 -7.71 -16.63
CA LEU A 500 -5.80 -6.50 -16.34
C LEU A 500 -4.33 -6.78 -16.12
N LEU A 501 -3.96 -7.99 -15.68
CA LEU A 501 -2.57 -8.32 -15.39
C LEU A 501 -1.72 -8.42 -16.66
N ASP A 502 -2.33 -8.75 -17.79
CA ASP A 502 -1.68 -8.72 -19.10
C ASP A 502 -1.16 -7.31 -19.46
N ASN A 503 -1.72 -6.27 -18.83
CA ASN A 503 -1.32 -4.88 -19.03
C ASN A 503 -0.19 -4.41 -18.09
N LEU A 504 0.24 -5.22 -17.11
CA LEU A 504 1.24 -4.82 -16.11
C LEU A 504 2.55 -4.29 -16.72
N PRO A 505 3.12 -4.88 -17.80
CA PRO A 505 4.35 -4.37 -18.40
C PRO A 505 4.18 -3.01 -19.09
N ALA A 506 2.96 -2.75 -19.59
CA ALA A 506 2.59 -1.57 -20.36
C ALA A 506 2.19 -0.36 -19.49
N LEU A 507 1.95 -0.56 -18.19
CA LEU A 507 1.65 0.54 -17.28
C LEU A 507 2.79 1.56 -17.27
N SER A 508 2.44 2.83 -17.40
CA SER A 508 3.37 3.96 -17.27
C SER A 508 3.55 4.38 -15.81
N LYS A 509 4.60 5.17 -15.53
CA LYS A 509 4.79 5.77 -14.18
C LYS A 509 3.55 6.56 -13.78
N GLY A 510 3.08 6.35 -12.55
CA GLY A 510 1.85 6.99 -12.04
C GLY A 510 0.54 6.33 -12.52
N GLN A 511 0.60 5.17 -13.17
CA GLN A 511 -0.57 4.32 -13.41
C GLN A 511 -0.57 3.13 -12.44
N VAL A 512 -1.75 2.72 -11.99
CA VAL A 512 -1.92 1.61 -11.06
C VAL A 512 -3.21 0.85 -11.36
N ILE A 513 -3.14 -0.47 -11.25
CA ILE A 513 -4.32 -1.34 -11.18
C ILE A 513 -4.73 -1.43 -9.72
N VAL A 514 -5.99 -1.10 -9.44
CA VAL A 514 -6.57 -1.31 -8.12
C VAL A 514 -7.57 -2.43 -8.19
N ALA A 515 -7.41 -3.43 -7.32
CA ALA A 515 -8.26 -4.58 -7.22
C ALA A 515 -8.61 -4.91 -5.76
N GLY A 516 -9.68 -5.68 -5.60
CA GLY A 516 -10.06 -6.28 -4.32
C GLY A 516 -11.02 -5.44 -3.49
N ALA A 517 -10.97 -5.62 -2.16
CA ALA A 517 -12.05 -5.24 -1.25
C ALA A 517 -12.35 -3.73 -1.16
N ALA A 518 -11.40 -2.84 -1.47
CA ALA A 518 -11.62 -1.40 -1.38
C ALA A 518 -12.38 -0.78 -2.57
N VAL A 519 -12.58 -1.54 -3.65
CA VAL A 519 -13.30 -1.11 -4.87
C VAL A 519 -14.41 -2.12 -5.20
N ASN A 520 -15.34 -1.77 -6.10
CA ASN A 520 -16.39 -2.72 -6.52
C ASN A 520 -15.89 -3.70 -7.58
N THR A 521 -14.90 -3.28 -8.37
CA THR A 521 -14.34 -4.05 -9.47
C THR A 521 -12.94 -3.55 -9.81
N PRO A 522 -12.05 -4.38 -10.36
CA PRO A 522 -10.71 -3.92 -10.71
C PRO A 522 -10.70 -2.87 -11.81
N VAL A 523 -9.90 -1.84 -11.60
CA VAL A 523 -9.80 -0.66 -12.47
C VAL A 523 -8.35 -0.26 -12.68
N ILE A 524 -8.03 0.29 -13.85
CA ILE A 524 -6.75 0.99 -14.08
C ILE A 524 -6.98 2.47 -13.84
N CYS A 525 -6.20 3.06 -12.93
CA CYS A 525 -6.30 4.47 -12.62
C CYS A 525 -4.97 5.20 -12.81
N ARG A 526 -5.08 6.49 -13.13
CA ARG A 526 -4.00 7.46 -13.08
C ARG A 526 -3.97 8.04 -11.68
N VAL A 527 -2.86 7.87 -10.97
CA VAL A 527 -2.65 8.41 -9.62
C VAL A 527 -2.69 9.92 -9.66
N ARG A 528 -3.40 10.55 -8.72
CA ARG A 528 -3.49 12.01 -8.62
C ARG A 528 -2.15 12.62 -8.20
N THR A 529 -2.02 13.93 -8.38
CA THR A 529 -0.88 14.66 -7.81
C THR A 529 -0.97 14.70 -6.28
N ARG A 530 0.16 14.54 -5.60
CA ARG A 530 0.29 14.76 -4.15
C ARG A 530 -0.01 16.21 -3.79
N TYR A 531 -0.55 16.42 -2.58
CA TYR A 531 -0.64 17.74 -1.97
C TYR A 531 0.70 18.17 -1.36
N THR A 532 1.46 17.20 -0.85
CA THR A 532 2.80 17.40 -0.29
C THR A 532 3.88 17.26 -1.37
N PRO A 533 5.02 17.96 -1.22
CA PRO A 533 6.14 17.85 -2.16
C PRO A 533 6.72 16.43 -2.17
N HIS A 534 7.30 16.04 -3.30
CA HIS A 534 7.97 14.75 -3.42
C HIS A 534 9.46 14.88 -3.11
N GLY A 535 9.95 14.19 -2.08
CA GLY A 535 11.37 14.22 -1.70
C GLY A 535 12.26 13.20 -2.39
N GLY A 536 11.67 12.24 -3.12
CA GLY A 536 12.35 11.07 -3.67
C GLY A 536 12.87 11.24 -5.10
N GLU A 537 13.38 12.42 -5.46
CA GLU A 537 14.10 12.54 -6.74
C GLU A 537 15.50 11.94 -6.58
N SER A 538 15.82 10.97 -7.44
CA SER A 538 17.20 10.49 -7.60
C SER A 538 18.11 11.69 -7.77
N LYS A 539 19.16 11.77 -6.94
CA LYS A 539 20.17 12.83 -7.05
C LYS A 539 20.63 12.94 -8.50
N ASP A 540 20.45 14.11 -9.10
CA ASP A 540 20.98 14.40 -10.43
C ASP A 540 22.50 14.49 -10.32
N ALA A 541 23.15 13.33 -10.51
CA ALA A 541 24.59 13.22 -10.37
C ALA A 541 25.33 14.16 -11.33
N PRO A 542 24.97 14.27 -12.62
CA PRO A 542 25.51 15.30 -13.50
C PRO A 542 25.39 16.72 -12.96
N ASP A 543 24.20 17.16 -12.50
CA ASP A 543 24.03 18.52 -11.96
C ASP A 543 24.85 18.71 -10.68
N LEU A 544 24.88 17.74 -9.77
CA LEU A 544 25.70 17.80 -8.56
C LEU A 544 27.21 17.84 -8.86
N TRP A 545 27.66 17.09 -9.86
CA TRP A 545 29.05 17.13 -10.31
C TRP A 545 29.38 18.47 -10.98
N GLN A 546 28.47 19.04 -11.77
CA GLN A 546 28.65 20.38 -12.32
C GLN A 546 28.70 21.44 -11.22
N ARG A 547 27.82 21.36 -10.21
CA ARG A 547 27.84 22.23 -9.02
C ARG A 547 29.13 22.12 -8.23
N TYR A 548 29.76 20.95 -8.18
CA TYR A 548 31.09 20.81 -7.56
C TYR A 548 32.11 21.75 -8.23
N PHE A 549 32.09 21.87 -9.55
CA PHE A 549 32.99 22.76 -10.29
C PHE A 549 32.53 24.23 -10.36
N SER A 550 31.41 24.60 -9.74
CA SER A 550 30.96 26.00 -9.70
C SER A 550 31.91 26.86 -8.86
N GLN A 551 32.04 28.14 -9.22
CA GLN A 551 32.92 29.09 -8.51
C GLN A 551 32.53 29.21 -7.03
N GLU A 552 31.24 29.26 -6.72
CA GLU A 552 30.70 29.37 -5.37
C GLU A 552 31.09 28.16 -4.48
N THR A 553 31.00 26.94 -5.02
CA THR A 553 31.41 25.72 -4.30
C THR A 553 32.93 25.62 -4.18
N GLN A 554 33.68 26.08 -5.18
CA GLN A 554 35.15 26.13 -5.11
C GLN A 554 35.64 27.11 -4.04
N GLU A 555 35.01 28.29 -3.92
CA GLU A 555 35.35 29.28 -2.89
C GLU A 555 34.99 28.78 -1.48
N SER A 556 33.82 28.15 -1.32
CA SER A 556 33.41 27.53 -0.06
C SER A 556 34.38 26.43 0.38
N ARG A 557 34.84 25.58 -0.55
CA ARG A 557 35.86 24.54 -0.26
C ARG A 557 37.20 25.12 0.11
N LYS A 558 37.68 26.15 -0.61
CA LYS A 558 38.92 26.88 -0.24
C LYS A 558 38.85 27.50 1.16
N ARG A 559 37.66 27.95 1.60
CA ARG A 559 37.46 28.45 2.98
C ARG A 559 37.45 27.34 4.03
N THR A 560 36.91 26.18 3.68
CA THR A 560 36.74 25.04 4.61
C THR A 560 38.02 24.21 4.73
N GLU A 561 38.77 24.09 3.64
CA GLU A 561 40.07 23.40 3.55
C GLU A 561 41.25 24.31 3.90
N ALA A 562 41.01 25.59 4.21
CA ALA A 562 42.05 26.47 4.70
C ALA A 562 42.61 25.90 6.01
N PRO A 563 43.91 25.60 6.11
CA PRO A 563 44.50 25.11 7.35
C PRO A 563 44.29 26.16 8.44
N LEU A 564 43.83 25.73 9.63
CA LEU A 564 43.71 26.54 10.84
C LEU A 564 45.11 27.04 11.27
N ASN A 565 45.63 28.06 10.58
CA ASN A 565 46.88 28.71 10.94
C ASN A 565 46.57 29.85 11.91
N GLY A 566 46.82 29.63 13.20
CA GLY A 566 46.65 30.71 14.17
C GLY A 566 46.91 30.44 15.64
N ASN A 567 47.73 29.46 16.03
CA ASN A 567 48.35 29.50 17.36
C ASN A 567 49.43 30.61 17.35
N ARG A 568 49.00 31.89 17.39
CA ARG A 568 49.90 33.01 17.65
C ARG A 568 50.03 33.14 19.16
N GLY A 569 51.21 32.77 19.66
CA GLY A 569 51.60 33.00 21.04
C GLY A 569 51.38 34.45 21.45
N PHE A 570 50.74 34.62 22.59
CA PHE A 570 50.76 35.84 23.37
C PHE A 570 52.21 36.13 23.78
N ASN A 571 52.88 37.04 23.07
CA ASN A 571 54.05 37.73 23.61
C ASN A 571 53.55 39.00 24.31
N LEU A 572 53.46 38.91 25.64
CA LEU A 572 53.53 40.05 26.54
C LEU A 572 54.92 40.69 26.40
N LEU A 573 54.99 41.97 26.04
CA LEU A 573 55.98 43.00 26.44
C LEU A 573 56.14 44.07 25.34
N ARG A 574 55.39 45.18 25.43
CA ARG A 574 55.85 46.51 25.88
C ARG A 574 54.79 47.57 25.63
#